data_AF-A0A1F8FEE5-F1
#
_entry.id   AF-A0A1F8FEE5-F1
#
_cell.length_a   1.000
_cell.length_b   1.000
_cell.length_c   1.000
_cell.angle_alpha   90.00
_cell.angle_beta   90.00
_cell.angle_gamma   90.00
#
_symmetry.space_group_name_H-M   'P 1'
#
loop_
_entity.id
_entity.type
_entity.pdbx_description
1 polymer ?
#
loop_
_entity_poly.entity_id
_entity_poly.type
_entity_poly.pdbx_seq_one_letter_code
_entity_poly.pdbx_strand_id
1 'polypeptide(L)'
;MHLRLPPPINKAKDNIFKILSPYFLMHKYKGFMPEPEKEEKAVVFFGANFKDLPGADWDKFVEITNKSLDYVRRECSGYKLYYKPHPAETDEFKLVNLGGFEITKDTSIAEFYLWKNGKNIKYTFSTCSGANISAYYMGFNSYVFRDLLKSAIDEETDKGYTEYFKNMPASFFINDLSQKLTENKKTPPEDLFLEKEFGDLFKGDRGRIWFTIGDPNYLVNVLVLASLARKVNSQKKINLIVMKHHRWNVMNPDDLRSYFDEIYFFPRIFYSLRPQKIIRAIKTAYALRTLKLSPEDIIVGVSYTSFTENCLLSYNKRNYKVAILPQATIDFCCSSSVFDDNNFRTRRSVFWWSNFLEPILGLKRTIFFEDNRRIGNFTRFKKSLNDIYDKVYALQAY
;
A
#
# COMPACT_ATOMS: atom_id res chain seq x y z
N MET A 1 -21.90 -26.65 8.81
CA MET A 1 -22.49 -26.47 7.47
C MET A 1 -21.40 -25.85 6.60
N HIS A 2 -20.75 -26.63 5.73
CA HIS A 2 -19.70 -26.08 4.87
C HIS A 2 -20.30 -25.07 3.90
N LEU A 3 -19.86 -23.81 3.97
CA LEU A 3 -20.32 -22.78 3.05
C LEU A 3 -19.74 -23.07 1.67
N ARG A 4 -20.53 -23.69 0.77
CA ARG A 4 -20.13 -23.85 -0.64
C ARG A 4 -20.11 -22.48 -1.31
N LEU A 5 -18.97 -21.82 -1.28
CA LEU A 5 -18.76 -20.57 -2.00
C LEU A 5 -18.57 -20.85 -3.50
N PRO A 6 -19.04 -19.96 -4.40
CA PRO A 6 -18.78 -20.10 -5.84
C PRO A 6 -17.28 -20.05 -6.13
N PRO A 7 -16.79 -20.63 -7.25
CA PRO A 7 -15.36 -20.63 -7.56
C PRO A 7 -14.82 -19.18 -7.56
N PRO A 8 -13.71 -18.91 -6.86
CA PRO A 8 -13.14 -17.56 -6.78
C PRO A 8 -12.42 -17.14 -8.06
N ILE A 9 -11.91 -18.11 -8.82
CA ILE A 9 -11.24 -17.93 -10.10
C ILE A 9 -11.93 -18.80 -11.16
N ASN A 10 -12.21 -18.21 -12.32
CA ASN A 10 -12.66 -18.93 -13.50
C ASN A 10 -11.44 -19.53 -14.20
N LYS A 11 -11.28 -20.86 -14.11
CA LYS A 11 -10.13 -21.59 -14.68
C LYS A 11 -10.12 -21.61 -16.22
N ALA A 12 -11.22 -21.25 -16.88
CA ALA A 12 -11.27 -21.16 -18.33
C ALA A 12 -10.67 -19.85 -18.89
N LYS A 13 -10.24 -18.93 -18.02
CA LYS A 13 -9.64 -17.65 -18.41
C LYS A 13 -8.21 -17.55 -17.92
N ASP A 14 -7.34 -17.16 -18.84
CA ASP A 14 -5.92 -16.90 -18.59
C ASP A 14 -5.63 -15.40 -18.66
N ASN A 15 -6.02 -14.68 -17.62
CA ASN A 15 -5.89 -13.23 -17.52
C ASN A 15 -5.48 -12.77 -16.11
N ILE A 16 -4.77 -13.65 -15.39
CA ILE A 16 -4.14 -13.35 -14.10
C ILE A 16 -2.63 -13.49 -14.27
N PHE A 17 -1.92 -12.38 -14.14
CA PHE A 17 -0.49 -12.31 -14.40
C PHE A 17 0.25 -11.94 -13.12
N LYS A 18 1.44 -12.49 -12.91
CA LYS A 18 2.31 -12.09 -11.80
C LYS A 18 3.17 -10.91 -12.24
N ILE A 19 3.28 -9.91 -11.37
CA ILE A 19 4.12 -8.74 -11.59
C ILE A 19 4.86 -8.35 -10.32
N LEU A 20 5.92 -7.58 -10.48
CA LEU A 20 6.59 -6.88 -9.40
C LEU A 20 6.00 -5.48 -9.23
N SER A 21 6.17 -4.87 -8.06
CA SER A 21 5.92 -3.43 -7.95
C SER A 21 6.81 -2.66 -8.93
N PRO A 22 6.30 -1.62 -9.60
CA PRO A 22 6.98 -0.98 -10.71
C PRO A 22 8.10 -0.03 -10.26
N TYR A 23 8.71 -0.25 -9.10
CA TYR A 23 9.73 0.64 -8.52
C TYR A 23 10.99 0.77 -9.39
N PHE A 24 11.28 -0.20 -10.27
CA PHE A 24 12.37 -0.06 -11.24
C PHE A 24 12.17 1.11 -12.20
N LEU A 25 10.91 1.45 -12.54
CA LEU A 25 10.60 2.60 -13.41
C LEU A 25 10.99 3.94 -12.77
N MET A 26 11.05 4.00 -11.44
CA MET A 26 11.47 5.19 -10.71
C MET A 26 12.92 5.59 -11.01
N HIS A 27 13.77 4.58 -11.25
CA HIS A 27 15.20 4.75 -11.49
C HIS A 27 15.55 4.70 -12.97
N LYS A 28 14.76 3.96 -13.77
CA LYS A 28 14.97 3.81 -15.21
C LYS A 28 14.77 5.12 -15.97
N TYR A 29 13.85 5.97 -15.50
CA TYR A 29 13.41 7.16 -16.24
C TYR A 29 13.54 8.46 -15.45
N LYS A 30 14.25 9.42 -16.06
CA LYS A 30 14.35 10.79 -15.54
C LYS A 30 12.95 11.42 -15.43
N GLY A 31 12.72 12.14 -14.33
CA GLY A 31 11.46 12.83 -14.06
C GLY A 31 10.35 11.98 -13.44
N PHE A 32 10.56 10.68 -13.18
CA PHE A 32 9.57 9.88 -12.46
C PHE A 32 9.52 10.28 -10.99
N MET A 33 10.67 10.36 -10.33
CA MET A 33 10.76 10.96 -9.00
C MET A 33 10.89 12.48 -9.09
N PRO A 34 10.27 13.25 -8.18
CA PRO A 34 10.49 14.70 -8.06
C PRO A 34 11.98 15.05 -8.06
N GLU A 35 12.35 16.14 -8.74
CA GLU A 35 13.71 16.68 -8.67
C GLU A 35 13.99 17.25 -7.27
N PRO A 36 15.22 17.14 -6.76
CA PRO A 36 15.53 17.63 -5.44
C PRO A 36 15.56 19.16 -5.42
N GLU A 37 15.05 19.76 -4.34
CA GLU A 37 15.19 21.22 -4.13
C GLU A 37 16.63 21.62 -3.76
N LYS A 38 17.44 20.69 -3.23
CA LYS A 38 18.84 20.87 -2.85
C LYS A 38 19.63 19.57 -3.05
N GLU A 39 20.91 19.65 -3.42
CA GLU A 39 21.82 18.49 -3.56
C GLU A 39 22.27 17.86 -2.23
N GLU A 40 21.48 18.01 -1.17
CA GLU A 40 21.87 17.53 0.16
C GLU A 40 21.57 16.04 0.31
N LYS A 41 22.61 15.26 0.63
CA LYS A 41 22.46 13.85 0.98
C LYS A 41 21.90 13.74 2.40
N ALA A 42 20.74 13.13 2.52
CA ALA A 42 19.98 12.96 3.73
C ALA A 42 20.00 11.49 4.19
N VAL A 43 19.88 11.31 5.50
CA VAL A 43 19.65 10.03 6.16
C VAL A 43 18.34 10.12 6.92
N VAL A 44 17.51 9.10 6.80
CA VAL A 44 16.18 9.07 7.41
C VAL A 44 16.10 7.90 8.37
N PHE A 45 15.84 8.19 9.64
CA PHE A 45 15.50 7.18 10.63
C PHE A 45 13.97 7.15 10.77
N PHE A 46 13.34 6.04 10.37
CA PHE A 46 11.92 5.83 10.57
C PHE A 46 11.66 5.38 12.01
N GLY A 47 10.82 6.14 12.71
CA GLY A 47 10.38 5.83 14.05
C GLY A 47 9.46 4.60 14.11
N ALA A 48 9.23 4.15 15.32
CA ALA A 48 8.33 3.06 15.65
C ALA A 48 7.36 3.50 16.75
N ASN A 49 6.07 3.15 16.60
CA ASN A 49 5.11 3.22 17.69
C ASN A 49 5.34 2.03 18.63
N PHE A 50 6.37 2.12 19.47
CA PHE A 50 6.74 1.06 20.39
C PHE A 50 5.90 1.05 21.67
N LYS A 51 5.12 2.11 21.96
CA LYS A 51 4.19 2.11 23.10
C LYS A 51 3.00 1.19 22.86
N ASP A 52 2.54 1.08 21.61
CA ASP A 52 1.48 0.15 21.22
C ASP A 52 2.02 -1.24 20.82
N LEU A 53 3.32 -1.49 20.95
CA LEU A 53 3.91 -2.79 20.63
C LEU A 53 3.64 -3.77 21.77
N PRO A 54 2.94 -4.90 21.52
CA PRO A 54 2.69 -5.91 22.53
C PRO A 54 4.00 -6.44 23.14
N GLY A 55 4.01 -6.64 24.46
CA GLY A 55 5.13 -7.26 25.15
C GLY A 55 6.45 -6.47 25.16
N ALA A 56 6.42 -5.19 24.78
CA ALA A 56 7.62 -4.35 24.74
C ALA A 56 8.03 -3.84 26.13
N ASP A 57 9.31 -4.02 26.47
CA ASP A 57 9.98 -3.34 27.58
C ASP A 57 10.45 -1.96 27.07
N TRP A 58 9.70 -0.92 27.42
CA TRP A 58 9.89 0.42 26.84
C TRP A 58 11.26 1.01 27.16
N ASP A 59 11.79 0.80 28.36
CA ASP A 59 13.09 1.36 28.76
C ASP A 59 14.21 0.72 27.95
N LYS A 60 14.19 -0.60 27.79
CA LYS A 60 15.15 -1.29 26.92
C LYS A 60 14.97 -0.92 25.45
N PHE A 61 13.73 -0.75 24.98
CA PHE A 61 13.45 -0.36 23.61
C PHE A 61 14.04 1.03 23.30
N VAL A 62 13.87 1.99 24.23
CA VAL A 62 14.47 3.32 24.16
C VAL A 62 16.00 3.23 24.20
N GLU A 63 16.57 2.44 25.11
CA GLU A 63 18.02 2.22 25.20
C GLU A 63 18.59 1.71 23.87
N ILE A 64 17.99 0.67 23.28
CA ILE A 64 18.44 0.09 22.01
C ILE A 64 18.26 1.09 20.87
N THR A 65 17.13 1.80 20.81
CA THR A 65 16.90 2.81 19.78
C THR A 65 17.92 3.95 19.88
N ASN A 66 18.31 4.37 21.09
CA ASN A 66 19.37 5.36 21.29
C ASN A 66 20.72 4.86 20.78
N LYS A 67 21.08 3.60 21.07
CA LYS A 67 22.30 2.98 20.52
C LYS A 67 22.26 2.90 18.99
N SER A 68 21.11 2.62 18.39
CA SER A 68 20.90 2.65 16.94
C SER A 68 21.08 4.05 16.36
N LEU A 69 20.55 5.08 17.02
CA LEU A 69 20.70 6.48 16.60
C LEU A 69 22.17 6.93 16.69
N ASP A 70 22.89 6.52 17.74
CA ASP A 70 24.33 6.79 17.89
C ASP A 70 25.17 6.13 16.80
N TYR A 71 24.83 4.90 16.43
CA TYR A 71 25.43 4.24 15.26
C TYR A 71 25.24 5.07 13.99
N VAL A 72 24.02 5.55 13.74
CA VAL A 72 23.72 6.37 12.56
C VAL A 72 24.50 7.68 12.59
N ARG A 73 24.61 8.37 13.72
CA ARG A 73 25.44 9.58 13.84
C ARG A 73 26.91 9.31 13.51
N ARG A 74 27.45 8.21 14.03
CA ARG A 74 28.86 7.83 13.83
C ARG A 74 29.15 7.51 12.37
N GLU A 75 28.32 6.67 11.76
CA GLU A 75 28.58 6.15 10.40
C GLU A 75 28.08 7.08 9.29
N CYS A 76 27.14 7.98 9.59
CA CYS A 76 26.60 8.97 8.65
C CYS A 76 27.01 10.40 9.02
N SER A 77 28.22 10.59 9.56
CA SER A 77 28.77 11.93 9.78
C SER A 77 28.85 12.71 8.47
N GLY A 78 28.44 13.99 8.50
CA GLY A 78 28.38 14.88 7.34
C GLY A 78 27.09 14.80 6.51
N TYR A 79 26.14 13.93 6.86
CA TYR A 79 24.81 13.89 6.26
C TYR A 79 23.79 14.68 7.09
N LYS A 80 22.72 15.16 6.44
CA LYS A 80 21.55 15.66 7.18
C LYS A 80 20.78 14.48 7.75
N LEU A 81 20.58 14.46 9.06
CA LEU A 81 19.87 13.39 9.75
C LEU A 81 18.43 13.81 10.01
N TYR A 82 17.47 13.01 9.56
CA TYR A 82 16.05 13.22 9.80
C TYR A 82 15.48 12.06 10.59
N TYR A 83 14.66 12.38 11.60
CA TYR A 83 13.80 11.40 12.26
C TYR A 83 12.39 11.57 11.72
N LYS A 84 11.84 10.52 11.10
CA LYS A 84 10.46 10.50 10.62
C LYS A 84 9.61 9.65 11.57
N PRO A 85 8.79 10.25 12.45
CA PRO A 85 7.90 9.49 13.33
C PRO A 85 6.96 8.58 12.53
N HIS A 86 6.64 7.43 13.10
CA HIS A 86 5.56 6.60 12.64
C HIS A 86 4.24 7.41 12.72
N PRO A 87 3.30 7.29 11.76
CA PRO A 87 2.05 8.07 11.79
C PRO A 87 1.15 7.83 13.01
N ALA A 88 1.41 6.76 13.77
CA ALA A 88 0.72 6.44 15.02
C ALA A 88 1.58 6.69 16.27
N GLU A 89 2.82 7.16 16.14
CA GLU A 89 3.55 7.69 17.30
C GLU A 89 2.78 8.88 17.89
N THR A 90 2.81 8.96 19.21
CA THR A 90 2.19 10.02 20.01
C THR A 90 3.26 10.96 20.55
N ASP A 91 4.24 10.42 21.27
CA ASP A 91 5.31 11.17 21.91
C ASP A 91 6.59 10.34 22.13
N GLU A 92 6.70 9.15 21.52
CA GLU A 92 7.86 8.26 21.55
C GLU A 92 9.16 8.96 21.16
N PHE A 93 9.10 9.82 20.13
CA PHE A 93 10.22 10.64 19.68
C PHE A 93 10.80 11.55 20.79
N LYS A 94 10.08 11.80 21.88
CA LYS A 94 10.58 12.57 23.04
C LYS A 94 11.39 11.71 24.02
N LEU A 95 11.24 10.39 23.96
CA LEU A 95 11.91 9.44 24.85
C LEU A 95 13.30 9.04 24.34
N VAL A 96 13.55 9.23 23.05
CA VAL A 96 14.82 8.91 22.40
C VAL A 96 15.68 10.15 22.22
N ASN A 97 17.00 9.97 22.28
CA ASN A 97 17.98 11.02 22.04
C ASN A 97 18.02 11.32 20.54
N LEU A 98 17.36 12.40 20.12
CA LEU A 98 17.36 12.91 18.75
C LEU A 98 18.39 14.02 18.50
N GLY A 99 19.39 14.20 19.37
CA GLY A 99 20.45 15.20 19.14
C GLY A 99 21.05 15.10 17.74
N GLY A 100 21.07 16.20 16.98
CA GLY A 100 21.54 16.21 15.59
C GLY A 100 20.58 15.66 14.53
N PHE A 101 19.41 15.12 14.91
CA PHE A 101 18.33 14.76 13.99
C PHE A 101 17.28 15.87 13.94
N GLU A 102 16.82 16.20 12.72
CA GLU A 102 15.64 17.03 12.52
C GLU A 102 14.38 16.15 12.45
N ILE A 103 13.37 16.45 13.28
CA ILE A 103 12.09 15.73 13.20
C ILE A 103 11.33 16.24 11.97
N THR A 104 11.01 15.33 11.05
CA THR A 104 10.25 15.70 9.85
C THR A 104 8.83 16.14 10.23
N LYS A 105 8.36 17.22 9.62
CA LYS A 105 6.94 17.64 9.71
C LYS A 105 6.02 16.84 8.76
N ASP A 106 6.60 16.02 7.89
CA ASP A 106 5.88 15.21 6.92
C ASP A 106 5.24 13.98 7.60
N THR A 107 3.91 14.03 7.72
CA THR A 107 3.10 12.97 8.34
C THR A 107 2.65 11.89 7.35
N SER A 108 3.01 12.01 6.07
CA SER A 108 2.66 11.02 5.04
C SER A 108 3.21 9.63 5.36
N ILE A 109 2.64 8.62 4.71
CA ILE A 109 3.17 7.26 4.79
C ILE A 109 4.61 7.19 4.25
N ALA A 110 5.39 6.21 4.72
CA ALA A 110 6.81 6.13 4.40
C ALA A 110 7.09 6.00 2.89
N GLU A 111 6.31 5.19 2.17
CA GLU A 111 6.45 5.00 0.73
C GLU A 111 6.32 6.32 -0.03
N PHE A 112 5.33 7.15 0.34
CA PHE A 112 5.14 8.44 -0.30
C PHE A 112 6.22 9.45 0.08
N TYR A 113 6.67 9.44 1.33
CA TYR A 113 7.81 10.25 1.75
C TYR A 113 9.08 9.89 0.97
N LEU A 114 9.36 8.60 0.80
CA LEU A 114 10.47 8.08 0.00
C LEU A 114 10.33 8.46 -1.48
N TRP A 115 9.12 8.41 -2.04
CA TRP A 115 8.85 8.88 -3.39
C TRP A 115 9.15 10.38 -3.54
N LYS A 116 8.64 11.20 -2.61
CA LYS A 116 8.75 12.67 -2.66
C LYS A 116 10.19 13.15 -2.48
N ASN A 117 10.94 12.53 -1.58
CA ASN A 117 12.26 13.01 -1.14
C ASN A 117 13.43 12.14 -1.62
N GLY A 118 13.16 11.02 -2.30
CA GLY A 118 14.14 9.95 -2.48
C GLY A 118 15.41 10.35 -3.22
N LYS A 119 15.38 11.34 -4.12
CA LYS A 119 16.63 11.82 -4.76
C LYS A 119 17.65 12.39 -3.77
N ASN A 120 17.19 12.83 -2.60
CA ASN A 120 18.04 13.34 -1.52
C ASN A 120 18.41 12.26 -0.50
N ILE A 121 17.74 11.11 -0.48
CA ILE A 121 17.93 10.11 0.56
C ILE A 121 19.06 9.16 0.16
N LYS A 122 20.14 9.16 0.94
CA LYS A 122 21.27 8.24 0.78
C LYS A 122 21.08 6.94 1.55
N TYR A 123 20.62 7.03 2.79
CA TYR A 123 20.41 5.89 3.70
C TYR A 123 19.09 6.00 4.46
N THR A 124 18.46 4.86 4.71
CA THR A 124 17.30 4.75 5.59
C THR A 124 17.55 3.75 6.70
N PHE A 125 17.11 4.06 7.91
CA PHE A 125 17.29 3.23 9.10
C PHE A 125 15.97 3.11 9.87
N SER A 126 15.81 2.07 10.67
CA SER A 126 14.87 2.04 11.78
C SER A 126 15.24 0.95 12.76
N THR A 127 14.65 0.97 13.95
CA THR A 127 14.80 -0.16 14.87
C THR A 127 14.07 -1.40 14.35
N CYS A 128 12.83 -1.26 13.85
CA CYS A 128 12.02 -2.39 13.37
C CYS A 128 10.88 -2.01 12.40
N SER A 129 11.00 -0.92 11.66
CA SER A 129 9.92 -0.41 10.80
C SER A 129 9.84 -1.12 9.45
N GLY A 130 8.62 -1.50 9.04
CA GLY A 130 8.35 -2.01 7.69
C GLY A 130 8.63 -0.99 6.58
N ALA A 131 8.72 0.31 6.91
CA ALA A 131 9.15 1.36 5.98
C ALA A 131 10.50 1.03 5.32
N ASN A 132 11.40 0.37 6.05
CA ASN A 132 12.71 -0.03 5.53
C ASN A 132 12.63 -1.15 4.49
N ILE A 133 11.64 -2.05 4.57
CA ILE A 133 11.39 -3.05 3.52
C ILE A 133 11.03 -2.32 2.22
N SER A 134 10.04 -1.42 2.29
CA SER A 134 9.63 -0.59 1.14
C SER A 134 10.82 0.20 0.58
N ALA A 135 11.62 0.86 1.43
CA ALA A 135 12.81 1.58 1.00
C ALA A 135 13.84 0.68 0.27
N TYR A 136 14.11 -0.51 0.81
CA TYR A 136 15.04 -1.45 0.18
C TYR A 136 14.58 -1.85 -1.23
N TYR A 137 13.29 -2.17 -1.38
CA TYR A 137 12.73 -2.55 -2.68
C TYR A 137 12.53 -1.38 -3.64
N MET A 138 12.41 -0.16 -3.11
CA MET A 138 12.51 1.07 -3.89
C MET A 138 13.95 1.41 -4.27
N GLY A 139 14.95 0.61 -3.88
CA GLY A 139 16.34 0.80 -4.27
C GLY A 139 17.13 1.82 -3.46
N PHE A 140 16.77 2.02 -2.19
CA PHE A 140 17.57 2.77 -1.23
C PHE A 140 18.54 1.86 -0.48
N ASN A 141 19.64 2.42 0.04
CA ASN A 141 20.36 1.75 1.12
C ASN A 141 19.47 1.77 2.36
N SER A 142 19.13 0.61 2.90
CA SER A 142 18.10 0.49 3.95
C SER A 142 18.43 -0.56 4.98
N TYR A 143 18.36 -0.21 6.26
CA TYR A 143 18.80 -1.09 7.34
C TYR A 143 17.83 -1.10 8.52
N VAL A 144 17.78 -2.22 9.23
CA VAL A 144 17.06 -2.36 10.50
C VAL A 144 17.96 -2.88 11.61
N PHE A 145 17.72 -2.44 12.84
CA PHE A 145 18.38 -2.92 14.05
C PHE A 145 17.56 -3.98 14.79
N ARG A 146 16.70 -4.70 14.05
CA ARG A 146 15.65 -5.57 14.63
C ARG A 146 16.23 -6.59 15.61
N ASP A 147 17.34 -7.24 15.26
CA ASP A 147 17.84 -8.34 16.09
C ASP A 147 18.39 -7.85 17.44
N LEU A 148 18.73 -6.56 17.56
CA LEU A 148 19.10 -5.95 18.83
C LEU A 148 17.91 -5.81 19.79
N LEU A 149 16.68 -5.83 19.27
CA LEU A 149 15.45 -5.70 20.06
C LEU A 149 15.01 -6.96 20.79
N LYS A 150 15.64 -8.12 20.56
CA LYS A 150 15.21 -9.40 21.14
C LYS A 150 15.08 -9.41 22.66
N SER A 151 15.85 -8.56 23.36
CA SER A 151 15.78 -8.42 24.83
C SER A 151 14.74 -7.40 25.31
N ALA A 152 14.13 -6.65 24.39
CA ALA A 152 13.16 -5.56 24.65
C ALA A 152 11.74 -5.88 24.19
N ILE A 153 11.51 -7.07 23.63
CA ILE A 153 10.19 -7.55 23.19
C ILE A 153 10.00 -8.99 23.63
N ASP A 154 8.75 -9.45 23.71
CA ASP A 154 8.45 -10.84 24.00
C ASP A 154 8.67 -11.79 22.80
N GLU A 155 8.62 -13.10 23.08
CA GLU A 155 8.88 -14.14 22.09
C GLU A 155 7.84 -14.14 20.94
N GLU A 156 6.58 -13.81 21.22
CA GLU A 156 5.53 -13.77 20.20
C GLU A 156 5.76 -12.61 19.23
N THR A 157 6.12 -11.44 19.75
CA THR A 157 6.46 -10.26 18.96
C THR A 157 7.74 -10.48 18.15
N ASP A 158 8.75 -11.13 18.74
CA ASP A 158 9.98 -11.48 18.01
C ASP A 158 9.71 -12.47 16.87
N LYS A 159 8.86 -13.48 17.09
CA LYS A 159 8.39 -14.39 16.03
C LYS A 159 7.66 -13.63 14.92
N GLY A 160 6.78 -12.70 15.30
CA GLY A 160 6.07 -11.83 14.35
C GLY A 160 7.02 -11.03 13.46
N TYR A 161 8.02 -10.36 14.05
CA TYR A 161 9.02 -9.64 13.27
C TYR A 161 9.92 -10.56 12.45
N THR A 162 10.26 -11.76 12.96
CA THR A 162 11.02 -12.75 12.21
C THR A 162 10.31 -13.16 10.94
N GLU A 163 9.03 -13.48 11.04
CA GLU A 163 8.22 -13.83 9.89
C GLU A 163 8.06 -12.62 8.93
N TYR A 164 7.87 -11.42 9.48
CA TYR A 164 7.69 -10.19 8.70
C TYR A 164 8.92 -9.81 7.87
N PHE A 165 10.13 -10.02 8.40
CA PHE A 165 11.40 -9.68 7.73
C PHE A 165 12.09 -10.88 7.07
N LYS A 166 11.47 -12.06 7.02
CA LYS A 166 12.12 -13.34 6.61
C LYS A 166 12.76 -13.35 5.22
N ASN A 167 12.25 -12.53 4.30
CA ASN A 167 12.73 -12.45 2.91
C ASN A 167 13.85 -11.41 2.72
N MET A 168 14.25 -10.70 3.79
CA MET A 168 15.29 -9.68 3.69
C MET A 168 16.70 -10.30 3.75
N PRO A 169 17.66 -9.80 2.95
CA PRO A 169 19.03 -10.32 2.97
C PRO A 169 19.77 -9.93 4.25
N ALA A 170 20.83 -10.66 4.60
CA ALA A 170 21.64 -10.38 5.80
C ALA A 170 22.19 -8.94 5.84
N SER A 171 22.53 -8.35 4.68
CA SER A 171 23.00 -6.97 4.56
C SER A 171 21.95 -5.90 4.94
N PHE A 172 20.68 -6.29 5.10
CA PHE A 172 19.61 -5.43 5.58
C PHE A 172 19.63 -5.26 7.11
N PHE A 173 20.28 -6.16 7.84
CA PHE A 173 20.27 -6.17 9.30
C PHE A 173 21.58 -5.63 9.87
N ILE A 174 21.49 -4.74 10.86
CA ILE A 174 22.63 -4.31 11.66
C ILE A 174 22.53 -4.99 13.03
N ASN A 175 23.34 -6.02 13.19
CA ASN A 175 23.33 -6.89 14.36
C ASN A 175 24.54 -6.66 15.27
N ASP A 176 25.52 -5.90 14.79
CA ASP A 176 26.70 -5.49 15.55
C ASP A 176 26.91 -3.99 15.37
N LEU A 177 26.85 -3.22 16.45
CA LEU A 177 27.05 -1.78 16.43
C LEU A 177 28.53 -1.39 16.28
N SER A 178 29.47 -2.34 16.38
CA SER A 178 30.88 -2.12 16.08
C SER A 178 31.18 -2.12 14.58
N GLN A 179 30.31 -2.75 13.78
CA GLN A 179 30.55 -2.91 12.35
C GLN A 179 30.48 -1.59 11.59
N LYS A 180 31.27 -1.48 10.52
CA LYS A 180 31.18 -0.35 9.59
C LYS A 180 29.96 -0.44 8.69
N LEU A 181 29.37 0.71 8.39
CA LEU A 181 28.23 0.77 7.48
C LEU A 181 28.68 0.40 6.06
N THR A 182 28.08 -0.65 5.51
CA THR A 182 28.30 -1.10 4.13
C THR A 182 27.07 -0.83 3.29
N GLU A 183 27.26 -0.32 2.08
CA GLU A 183 26.14 -0.07 1.15
C GLU A 183 25.44 -1.38 0.80
N ASN A 184 24.11 -1.39 0.91
CA ASN A 184 23.28 -2.55 0.57
C ASN A 184 22.24 -2.24 -0.51
N LYS A 185 22.34 -1.06 -1.16
CA LYS A 185 21.43 -0.64 -2.21
C LYS A 185 21.26 -1.73 -3.24
N LYS A 186 20.00 -2.12 -3.46
CA LYS A 186 19.59 -3.05 -4.51
C LYS A 186 19.06 -2.28 -5.72
N THR A 187 19.45 -2.66 -6.93
CA THR A 187 18.74 -2.22 -8.12
C THR A 187 17.37 -2.91 -8.13
N PRO A 188 16.25 -2.17 -8.10
CA PRO A 188 14.95 -2.81 -8.17
C PRO A 188 14.85 -3.66 -9.44
N PRO A 189 14.42 -4.93 -9.32
CA PRO A 189 14.34 -5.84 -10.46
C PRO A 189 13.44 -5.27 -11.56
N GLU A 190 13.92 -5.29 -12.80
CA GLU A 190 13.11 -4.90 -13.95
C GLU A 190 12.00 -5.93 -14.20
N ASP A 191 10.81 -5.43 -14.50
CA ASP A 191 9.67 -6.23 -14.95
C ASP A 191 9.28 -5.77 -16.36
N LEU A 192 10.00 -6.31 -17.35
CA LEU A 192 9.79 -5.97 -18.77
C LEU A 192 8.38 -6.35 -19.25
N PHE A 193 7.79 -7.39 -18.66
CA PHE A 193 6.41 -7.78 -18.95
C PHE A 193 5.44 -6.69 -18.49
N LEU A 194 5.54 -6.24 -17.23
CA LEU A 194 4.72 -5.13 -16.72
C LEU A 194 4.91 -3.87 -17.56
N GLU A 195 6.15 -3.50 -17.84
CA GLU A 195 6.47 -2.28 -18.60
C GLU A 195 5.81 -2.31 -19.98
N LYS A 196 5.96 -3.43 -20.70
CA LYS A 196 5.35 -3.62 -22.02
C LYS A 196 3.82 -3.59 -21.93
N GLU A 197 3.24 -4.37 -21.03
CA GLU A 197 1.79 -4.54 -20.93
C GLU A 197 1.06 -3.23 -20.59
N PHE A 198 1.57 -2.49 -19.60
CA PHE A 198 1.01 -1.18 -19.25
C PHE A 198 1.38 -0.11 -20.28
N GLY A 199 2.58 -0.17 -20.86
CA GLY A 199 2.99 0.71 -21.95
C GLY A 199 2.04 0.60 -23.15
N ASP A 200 1.76 -0.61 -23.61
CA ASP A 200 0.84 -0.91 -24.71
C ASP A 200 -0.60 -0.47 -24.36
N LEU A 201 -1.06 -0.78 -23.14
CA LEU A 201 -2.39 -0.40 -22.66
C LEU A 201 -2.60 1.13 -22.64
N PHE A 202 -1.59 1.88 -22.19
CA PHE A 202 -1.67 3.34 -22.05
C PHE A 202 -1.42 4.08 -23.37
N LYS A 203 -0.60 3.50 -24.26
CA LYS A 203 -0.35 4.04 -25.61
C LYS A 203 -1.58 3.95 -26.51
N GLY A 204 -2.38 2.88 -26.39
CA GLY A 204 -3.52 2.64 -27.27
C GLY A 204 -4.62 3.72 -27.24
N ASP A 205 -5.51 3.65 -28.23
CA ASP A 205 -6.55 4.66 -28.51
C ASP A 205 -7.73 4.68 -27.54
N ARG A 206 -7.65 3.86 -26.47
CA ARG A 206 -8.65 3.88 -25.39
C ARG A 206 -8.74 5.28 -24.78
N GLY A 207 -9.83 5.56 -24.09
CA GLY A 207 -10.09 6.86 -23.46
C GLY A 207 -9.16 7.19 -22.30
N ARG A 208 -9.71 7.88 -21.30
CA ARG A 208 -9.00 8.34 -20.11
C ARG A 208 -8.68 7.18 -19.18
N ILE A 209 -7.66 7.34 -18.34
CA ILE A 209 -7.29 6.34 -17.33
C ILE A 209 -7.84 6.78 -15.99
N TRP A 210 -8.55 5.90 -15.30
CA TRP A 210 -9.11 6.12 -13.97
C TRP A 210 -8.48 5.17 -12.97
N PHE A 211 -7.59 5.68 -12.12
CA PHE A 211 -7.03 4.92 -11.02
C PHE A 211 -7.97 4.95 -9.81
N THR A 212 -8.15 3.82 -9.12
CA THR A 212 -8.95 3.75 -7.89
C THR A 212 -8.13 3.25 -6.72
N ILE A 213 -7.94 4.10 -5.70
CA ILE A 213 -7.10 3.81 -4.54
C ILE A 213 -7.84 3.96 -3.22
N GLY A 214 -7.62 3.00 -2.32
CA GLY A 214 -8.25 2.92 -1.02
C GLY A 214 -7.20 2.94 0.08
N ASP A 215 -6.20 2.08 -0.01
CA ASP A 215 -5.05 2.09 0.90
C ASP A 215 -3.94 2.97 0.33
N PRO A 216 -3.46 4.00 1.07
CA PRO A 216 -2.38 4.86 0.61
C PRO A 216 -1.07 4.08 0.35
N ASN A 217 -0.85 2.89 0.91
CA ASN A 217 0.37 2.10 0.67
C ASN A 217 0.60 1.79 -0.83
N TYR A 218 -0.46 1.75 -1.64
CA TYR A 218 -0.34 1.54 -3.10
C TYR A 218 -0.14 2.83 -3.89
N LEU A 219 -0.10 3.99 -3.24
CA LEU A 219 -0.06 5.29 -3.91
C LEU A 219 1.17 5.43 -4.80
N VAL A 220 2.34 4.99 -4.35
CA VAL A 220 3.56 5.04 -5.16
C VAL A 220 3.44 4.16 -6.41
N ASN A 221 2.85 2.97 -6.29
CA ASN A 221 2.58 2.12 -7.47
C ASN A 221 1.70 2.87 -8.49
N VAL A 222 0.65 3.54 -8.01
CA VAL A 222 -0.25 4.33 -8.86
C VAL A 222 0.47 5.54 -9.49
N LEU A 223 1.29 6.26 -8.72
CA LEU A 223 2.05 7.42 -9.22
C LEU A 223 3.07 7.03 -10.29
N VAL A 224 3.75 5.89 -10.10
CA VAL A 224 4.69 5.35 -11.08
C VAL A 224 3.96 4.95 -12.37
N LEU A 225 2.82 4.28 -12.28
CA LEU A 225 2.02 3.92 -13.45
C LEU A 225 1.41 5.13 -14.15
N ALA A 226 0.98 6.15 -13.40
CA ALA A 226 0.53 7.43 -13.97
C ALA A 226 1.67 8.14 -14.72
N SER A 227 2.89 8.10 -14.17
CA SER A 227 4.10 8.64 -14.81
C SER A 227 4.44 7.86 -16.08
N LEU A 228 4.32 6.53 -16.07
CA LEU A 228 4.45 5.69 -17.26
C LEU A 228 3.41 6.08 -18.32
N ALA A 229 2.14 6.23 -17.94
CA ALA A 229 1.07 6.65 -18.86
C ALA A 229 1.37 8.01 -19.51
N ARG A 230 1.80 9.02 -18.73
CA ARG A 230 2.22 10.33 -19.26
C ARG A 230 3.40 10.23 -20.20
N LYS A 231 4.37 9.36 -19.87
CA LYS A 231 5.56 9.16 -20.69
C LYS A 231 5.23 8.56 -22.04
N VAL A 232 4.37 7.53 -22.09
CA VAL A 232 4.02 6.87 -23.35
C VAL A 232 2.99 7.66 -24.16
N ASN A 233 2.14 8.44 -23.50
CA ASN A 233 1.17 9.33 -24.15
C ASN A 233 0.91 10.57 -23.28
N SER A 234 1.57 11.67 -23.62
CA SER A 234 1.52 12.93 -22.84
C SER A 234 0.13 13.59 -22.82
N GLN A 235 -0.69 13.33 -23.85
CA GLN A 235 -2.04 13.90 -23.98
C GLN A 235 -3.12 13.06 -23.27
N LYS A 236 -2.79 11.83 -22.86
CA LYS A 236 -3.72 10.94 -22.16
C LYS A 236 -4.17 11.58 -20.86
N LYS A 237 -5.48 11.72 -20.66
CA LYS A 237 -6.02 12.19 -19.37
C LYS A 237 -5.97 11.07 -18.33
N ILE A 238 -5.50 11.42 -17.14
CA ILE A 238 -5.28 10.50 -16.03
C ILE A 238 -5.97 11.05 -14.79
N ASN A 239 -6.92 10.29 -14.25
CA ASN A 239 -7.75 10.69 -13.13
C ASN A 239 -7.54 9.73 -11.96
N LEU A 240 -7.72 10.25 -10.74
CA LEU A 240 -7.62 9.49 -9.50
C LEU A 240 -8.93 9.54 -8.71
N ILE A 241 -9.41 8.38 -8.29
CA ILE A 241 -10.53 8.24 -7.37
C ILE A 241 -10.01 7.64 -6.06
N VAL A 242 -10.12 8.42 -4.97
CA VAL A 242 -9.63 8.06 -3.65
C VAL A 242 -10.79 7.71 -2.73
N MET A 243 -10.79 6.49 -2.18
CA MET A 243 -11.65 6.15 -1.04
C MET A 243 -10.99 6.63 0.26
N LYS A 244 -11.31 7.86 0.65
CA LYS A 244 -10.74 8.54 1.82
C LYS A 244 -11.16 7.86 3.13
N HIS A 245 -10.16 7.47 3.92
CA HIS A 245 -10.28 7.06 5.33
C HIS A 245 -9.16 7.72 6.15
N HIS A 246 -9.10 7.44 7.46
CA HIS A 246 -8.22 8.17 8.38
C HIS A 246 -6.72 8.23 7.96
N ARG A 247 -6.17 7.19 7.31
CA ARG A 247 -4.77 7.16 6.83
C ARG A 247 -4.51 8.14 5.67
N TRP A 248 -5.55 8.66 5.03
CA TRP A 248 -5.42 9.74 4.05
C TRP A 248 -5.44 11.14 4.67
N ASN A 249 -5.76 11.27 5.97
CA ASN A 249 -5.79 12.58 6.62
C ASN A 249 -4.39 13.17 6.83
N VAL A 250 -3.37 12.32 6.84
CA VAL A 250 -1.95 12.70 6.96
C VAL A 250 -1.29 13.01 5.61
N MET A 251 -2.04 12.88 4.51
CA MET A 251 -1.57 13.16 3.16
C MET A 251 -2.06 14.54 2.72
N ASN A 252 -1.20 15.34 2.10
CA ASN A 252 -1.62 16.57 1.43
C ASN A 252 -2.13 16.22 0.01
N PRO A 253 -3.43 16.43 -0.31
CA PRO A 253 -3.95 16.20 -1.66
C PRO A 253 -3.26 17.00 -2.76
N ASP A 254 -2.71 18.17 -2.41
CA ASP A 254 -2.06 19.05 -3.38
C ASP A 254 -0.78 18.45 -3.94
N ASP A 255 -0.10 17.59 -3.17
CA ASP A 255 1.08 16.86 -3.62
C ASP A 255 0.76 15.87 -4.77
N LEU A 256 -0.53 15.57 -5.02
CA LEU A 256 -0.97 14.64 -6.07
C LEU A 256 -1.39 15.36 -7.36
N ARG A 257 -1.68 16.67 -7.32
CA ARG A 257 -2.29 17.39 -8.45
C ARG A 257 -1.41 17.45 -9.70
N SER A 258 -0.09 17.33 -9.55
CA SER A 258 0.83 17.31 -10.70
C SER A 258 0.77 16.00 -11.49
N TYR A 259 0.23 14.93 -10.92
CA TYR A 259 0.20 13.60 -11.54
C TYR A 259 -1.15 13.25 -12.18
N PHE A 260 -2.22 13.91 -11.75
CA PHE A 260 -3.59 13.60 -12.18
C PHE A 260 -4.30 14.86 -12.67
N ASP A 261 -5.02 14.76 -13.79
CA ASP A 261 -5.86 15.83 -14.31
C ASP A 261 -7.04 16.13 -13.36
N GLU A 262 -7.64 15.09 -12.79
CA GLU A 262 -8.75 15.21 -11.85
C GLU A 262 -8.58 14.24 -10.68
N ILE A 263 -8.91 14.71 -9.46
CA ILE A 263 -8.86 13.89 -8.24
C ILE A 263 -10.20 13.98 -7.52
N TYR A 264 -10.81 12.82 -7.28
CA TYR A 264 -12.10 12.70 -6.61
C TYR A 264 -11.98 11.96 -5.29
N PHE A 265 -12.50 12.56 -4.21
CA PHE A 265 -12.50 11.95 -2.89
C PHE A 265 -13.89 11.45 -2.51
N PHE A 266 -14.00 10.15 -2.24
CA PHE A 266 -15.20 9.51 -1.73
C PHE A 266 -14.98 8.94 -0.33
N PRO A 267 -15.99 8.95 0.53
CA PRO A 267 -15.84 8.42 1.87
C PRO A 267 -15.73 6.89 1.87
N ARG A 268 -14.95 6.33 2.80
CA ARG A 268 -15.02 4.89 3.09
C ARG A 268 -16.42 4.51 3.60
N ILE A 269 -17.03 3.52 2.95
CA ILE A 269 -18.33 2.97 3.30
C ILE A 269 -18.15 1.63 3.99
N PHE A 270 -18.74 1.49 5.18
CA PHE A 270 -18.77 0.25 5.97
C PHE A 270 -20.15 -0.37 5.93
N TYR A 271 -20.22 -1.71 5.96
CA TYR A 271 -21.47 -2.45 5.83
C TYR A 271 -22.23 -2.40 7.17
N SER A 272 -23.09 -1.39 7.28
CA SER A 272 -23.82 -1.02 8.50
C SER A 272 -25.31 -0.88 8.22
N LEU A 273 -26.14 -1.27 9.18
CA LEU A 273 -27.59 -1.07 9.14
C LEU A 273 -28.04 0.26 9.76
N ARG A 274 -27.11 1.09 10.24
CA ARG A 274 -27.46 2.41 10.77
C ARG A 274 -28.00 3.29 9.63
N PRO A 275 -29.21 3.88 9.74
CA PRO A 275 -29.84 4.62 8.64
C PRO A 275 -28.94 5.68 8.01
N GLN A 276 -28.23 6.46 8.82
CA GLN A 276 -27.30 7.49 8.34
C GLN A 276 -26.16 6.91 7.48
N LYS A 277 -25.66 5.70 7.79
CA LYS A 277 -24.60 5.03 7.03
C LYS A 277 -25.15 4.48 5.71
N ILE A 278 -26.38 3.98 5.69
CA ILE A 278 -27.07 3.55 4.46
C ILE A 278 -27.30 4.75 3.53
N ILE A 279 -27.84 5.86 4.05
CA ILE A 279 -28.03 7.10 3.27
C ILE A 279 -26.70 7.57 2.68
N ARG A 280 -25.62 7.56 3.47
CA ARG A 280 -24.28 7.91 2.97
C ARG A 280 -23.82 7.00 1.84
N ALA A 281 -24.09 5.69 1.92
CA ALA A 281 -23.77 4.74 0.88
C ALA A 281 -24.55 5.00 -0.41
N ILE A 282 -25.86 5.25 -0.30
CA ILE A 282 -26.72 5.59 -1.44
C ILE A 282 -26.24 6.88 -2.12
N LYS A 283 -25.97 7.94 -1.34
CA LYS A 283 -25.42 9.21 -1.87
C LYS A 283 -24.08 9.00 -2.57
N THR A 284 -23.20 8.18 -2.00
CA THR A 284 -21.88 7.86 -2.58
C THR A 284 -22.04 7.08 -3.88
N ALA A 285 -22.91 6.07 -3.91
CA ALA A 285 -23.21 5.29 -5.11
C ALA A 285 -23.80 6.15 -6.22
N TYR A 286 -24.74 7.05 -5.89
CA TYR A 286 -25.30 7.99 -6.84
C TYR A 286 -24.23 8.93 -7.42
N ALA A 287 -23.40 9.52 -6.56
CA ALA A 287 -22.30 10.40 -7.01
C ALA A 287 -21.28 9.67 -7.90
N LEU A 288 -20.96 8.39 -7.60
CA LEU A 288 -20.09 7.57 -8.45
C LEU A 288 -20.77 7.17 -9.76
N ARG A 289 -22.09 6.99 -9.76
CA ARG A 289 -22.88 6.68 -10.97
C ARG A 289 -22.95 7.88 -11.92
N THR A 290 -22.93 9.10 -11.40
CA THR A 290 -22.98 10.33 -12.20
C THR A 290 -21.61 10.78 -12.72
N LEU A 291 -20.51 10.15 -12.27
CA LEU A 291 -19.21 10.32 -12.91
C LEU A 291 -19.30 9.83 -14.36
N LYS A 292 -19.17 10.76 -15.30
CA LYS A 292 -19.28 10.49 -16.75
C LYS A 292 -18.00 9.80 -17.24
N LEU A 293 -17.88 8.50 -17.05
CA LEU A 293 -16.85 7.68 -17.70
C LEU A 293 -17.31 7.32 -19.12
N SER A 294 -16.44 7.52 -20.10
CA SER A 294 -16.69 7.05 -21.47
C SER A 294 -16.55 5.53 -21.52
N PRO A 295 -17.33 4.79 -22.34
CA PRO A 295 -17.16 3.35 -22.50
C PRO A 295 -15.73 2.91 -22.86
N GLU A 296 -14.94 3.80 -23.49
CA GLU A 296 -13.56 3.53 -23.88
C GLU A 296 -12.54 3.84 -22.80
N ASP A 297 -12.94 4.46 -21.69
CA ASP A 297 -12.05 4.74 -20.56
C ASP A 297 -11.54 3.43 -19.91
N ILE A 298 -10.35 3.48 -19.33
CA ILE A 298 -9.73 2.37 -18.61
C ILE A 298 -9.92 2.60 -17.11
N ILE A 299 -10.32 1.56 -16.37
CA ILE A 299 -10.39 1.57 -14.91
C ILE A 299 -9.27 0.67 -14.37
N VAL A 300 -8.35 1.25 -13.59
CA VAL A 300 -7.24 0.53 -12.94
C VAL A 300 -7.42 0.57 -11.43
N GLY A 301 -7.82 -0.56 -10.86
CA GLY A 301 -8.14 -0.66 -9.44
C GLY A 301 -7.05 -1.31 -8.59
N VAL A 302 -6.70 -0.66 -7.47
CA VAL A 302 -5.84 -1.21 -6.40
C VAL A 302 -6.62 -1.40 -5.08
N SER A 303 -7.96 -1.29 -5.11
CA SER A 303 -8.83 -1.20 -3.93
C SER A 303 -9.85 -2.33 -3.89
N TYR A 304 -9.36 -3.56 -4.09
CA TYR A 304 -10.17 -4.76 -4.22
C TYR A 304 -11.35 -4.78 -3.26
N THR A 305 -12.56 -5.00 -3.78
CA THR A 305 -13.84 -5.09 -3.05
C THR A 305 -14.30 -3.82 -2.31
N SER A 306 -13.54 -2.72 -2.36
CA SER A 306 -14.01 -1.46 -1.77
C SER A 306 -15.35 -1.05 -2.39
N PHE A 307 -16.23 -0.45 -1.59
CA PHE A 307 -17.53 0.00 -2.07
C PHE A 307 -17.41 0.96 -3.27
N THR A 308 -16.43 1.86 -3.21
CA THR A 308 -16.11 2.82 -4.28
C THR A 308 -15.74 2.12 -5.58
N GLU A 309 -14.81 1.17 -5.53
CA GLU A 309 -14.39 0.41 -6.72
C GLU A 309 -15.54 -0.47 -7.22
N ASN A 310 -16.32 -1.10 -6.34
CA ASN A 310 -17.49 -1.89 -6.72
C ASN A 310 -18.52 -1.05 -7.50
N CYS A 311 -18.82 0.17 -7.06
CA CYS A 311 -19.69 1.10 -7.80
C CYS A 311 -19.16 1.34 -9.21
N LEU A 312 -17.87 1.67 -9.34
CA LEU A 312 -17.26 1.95 -10.64
C LEU A 312 -17.32 0.73 -11.56
N LEU A 313 -16.93 -0.46 -11.08
CA LEU A 313 -16.95 -1.69 -11.87
C LEU A 313 -18.37 -2.14 -12.25
N SER A 314 -19.38 -1.76 -11.46
CA SER A 314 -20.77 -2.16 -11.67
C SER A 314 -21.51 -1.25 -12.64
N TYR A 315 -21.27 0.06 -12.57
CA TYR A 315 -21.92 1.05 -13.42
C TYR A 315 -21.25 1.16 -14.80
N ASN A 316 -19.95 0.88 -14.88
CA ASN A 316 -19.14 1.06 -16.08
C ASN A 316 -18.79 -0.29 -16.72
N LYS A 317 -19.83 -1.04 -17.13
CA LYS A 317 -19.69 -2.45 -17.57
C LYS A 317 -18.86 -2.61 -18.86
N ARG A 318 -18.87 -1.63 -19.76
CA ARG A 318 -18.18 -1.67 -21.06
C ARG A 318 -16.70 -1.29 -21.00
N ASN A 319 -16.30 -0.58 -19.95
CA ASN A 319 -14.94 -0.14 -19.74
C ASN A 319 -13.96 -1.30 -19.61
N TYR A 320 -12.72 -1.06 -20.01
CA TYR A 320 -11.62 -1.99 -19.76
C TYR A 320 -11.20 -1.91 -18.29
N LYS A 321 -11.19 -3.04 -17.59
CA LYS A 321 -11.00 -3.11 -16.14
C LYS A 321 -9.74 -3.90 -15.84
N VAL A 322 -8.82 -3.25 -15.13
CA VAL A 322 -7.57 -3.84 -14.66
C VAL A 322 -7.59 -3.84 -13.13
N ALA A 323 -7.27 -4.99 -12.52
CA ALA A 323 -6.98 -5.06 -11.10
C ALA A 323 -5.47 -5.20 -10.87
N ILE A 324 -4.94 -4.51 -9.86
CA ILE A 324 -3.57 -4.70 -9.37
C ILE A 324 -3.68 -5.02 -7.88
N LEU A 325 -3.46 -6.28 -7.52
CA LEU A 325 -3.72 -6.81 -6.18
C LEU A 325 -2.47 -7.50 -5.62
N PRO A 326 -2.23 -7.46 -4.30
CA PRO A 326 -1.21 -8.30 -3.69
C PRO A 326 -1.48 -9.78 -3.95
N GLN A 327 -0.43 -10.54 -4.27
CA GLN A 327 -0.51 -12.00 -4.39
C GLN A 327 -1.09 -12.61 -3.11
N ALA A 328 -0.67 -12.14 -1.92
CA ALA A 328 -1.22 -12.59 -0.65
C ALA A 328 -2.74 -12.36 -0.53
N THR A 329 -3.28 -11.27 -1.10
CA THR A 329 -4.73 -11.04 -1.13
C THR A 329 -5.43 -12.02 -2.07
N ILE A 330 -4.84 -12.33 -3.23
CA ILE A 330 -5.38 -13.34 -4.14
C ILE A 330 -5.32 -14.72 -3.46
N ASP A 331 -4.21 -15.10 -2.86
CA ASP A 331 -4.06 -16.38 -2.19
C ASP A 331 -5.05 -16.50 -1.03
N PHE A 332 -5.16 -15.48 -0.18
CA PHE A 332 -6.08 -15.49 0.95
C PHE A 332 -7.56 -15.49 0.53
N CYS A 333 -7.93 -14.62 -0.42
CA CYS A 333 -9.33 -14.45 -0.81
C CYS A 333 -9.79 -15.44 -1.90
N CYS A 334 -8.87 -16.08 -2.62
CA CYS A 334 -9.17 -16.94 -3.76
C CYS A 334 -8.60 -18.37 -3.65
N SER A 335 -7.81 -18.71 -2.62
CA SER A 335 -7.52 -20.11 -2.29
C SER A 335 -8.63 -20.72 -1.43
N SER A 336 -8.98 -21.98 -1.71
CA SER A 336 -9.89 -22.77 -0.88
C SER A 336 -9.23 -23.32 0.39
N SER A 337 -7.90 -23.29 0.50
CA SER A 337 -7.15 -23.96 1.58
C SER A 337 -7.04 -23.17 2.89
N VAL A 338 -7.39 -21.87 2.88
CA VAL A 338 -7.16 -20.97 4.03
C VAL A 338 -8.44 -20.77 4.87
N PHE A 339 -9.59 -21.25 4.40
CA PHE A 339 -10.88 -20.99 5.01
C PHE A 339 -11.30 -22.13 5.94
N ASP A 340 -11.06 -21.98 7.24
CA ASP A 340 -11.72 -22.80 8.27
C ASP A 340 -13.05 -22.14 8.67
N ASP A 341 -14.16 -22.73 8.22
CA ASP A 341 -15.53 -22.23 8.47
C ASP A 341 -15.81 -21.93 9.95
N ASN A 342 -15.13 -22.61 10.89
CA ASN A 342 -15.35 -22.40 12.33
C ASN A 342 -14.78 -21.07 12.84
N ASN A 343 -13.79 -20.50 12.16
CA ASN A 343 -13.14 -19.26 12.56
C ASN A 343 -13.80 -18.02 11.97
N PHE A 344 -14.73 -18.17 11.02
CA PHE A 344 -15.32 -17.06 10.30
C PHE A 344 -16.82 -16.90 10.59
N ARG A 345 -17.28 -15.64 10.70
CA ARG A 345 -18.71 -15.32 10.83
C ARG A 345 -19.16 -14.25 9.87
N THR A 346 -20.42 -14.32 9.43
CA THR A 346 -21.08 -13.25 8.67
C THR A 346 -21.89 -12.37 9.60
N ARG A 347 -21.63 -11.06 9.61
CA ARG A 347 -22.51 -10.11 10.31
C ARG A 347 -23.86 -10.01 9.62
N ARG A 348 -24.94 -9.86 10.39
CA ARG A 348 -26.30 -9.61 9.85
C ARG A 348 -26.34 -8.39 8.90
N SER A 349 -25.57 -7.34 9.21
CA SER A 349 -25.45 -6.17 8.33
C SER A 349 -24.86 -6.53 6.97
N VAL A 350 -23.80 -7.34 6.94
CA VAL A 350 -23.16 -7.79 5.71
C VAL A 350 -24.11 -8.64 4.88
N PHE A 351 -24.84 -9.56 5.51
CA PHE A 351 -25.86 -10.36 4.84
C PHE A 351 -26.93 -9.48 4.19
N TRP A 352 -27.46 -8.50 4.93
CA TRP A 352 -28.48 -7.60 4.38
C TRP A 352 -27.94 -6.75 3.23
N TRP A 353 -26.71 -6.24 3.35
CA TRP A 353 -26.06 -5.50 2.28
C TRP A 353 -25.91 -6.32 1.00
N SER A 354 -25.37 -7.54 1.11
CA SER A 354 -25.10 -8.40 -0.05
C SER A 354 -26.36 -8.93 -0.74
N ASN A 355 -27.47 -9.07 -0.01
CA ASN A 355 -28.72 -9.62 -0.54
C ASN A 355 -29.75 -8.55 -0.92
N PHE A 356 -29.68 -7.34 -0.35
CA PHE A 356 -30.68 -6.30 -0.58
C PHE A 356 -30.05 -5.02 -1.14
N LEU A 357 -29.19 -4.34 -0.37
CA LEU A 357 -28.71 -3.00 -0.77
C LEU A 357 -27.84 -3.03 -2.02
N GLU A 358 -26.88 -3.96 -2.13
CA GLU A 358 -26.03 -4.08 -3.32
C GLU A 358 -26.86 -4.33 -4.59
N PRO A 359 -27.80 -5.31 -4.64
CA PRO A 359 -28.71 -5.47 -5.77
C PRO A 359 -29.55 -4.23 -6.09
N ILE A 360 -30.14 -3.57 -5.08
CA ILE A 360 -30.94 -2.33 -5.28
C ILE A 360 -30.11 -1.23 -5.91
N LEU A 361 -28.85 -1.10 -5.48
CA LEU A 361 -27.92 -0.13 -6.04
C LEU A 361 -27.32 -0.59 -7.38
N GLY A 362 -27.63 -1.78 -7.88
CA GLY A 362 -27.08 -2.33 -9.11
C GLY A 362 -25.60 -2.73 -9.01
N LEU A 363 -25.11 -3.02 -7.80
CA LEU A 363 -23.73 -3.37 -7.51
C LEU A 363 -23.45 -4.86 -7.65
N LYS A 364 -22.20 -5.24 -7.92
CA LYS A 364 -21.76 -6.62 -7.85
C LYS A 364 -21.82 -7.08 -6.40
N ARG A 365 -22.37 -8.28 -6.20
CA ARG A 365 -22.51 -8.85 -4.87
C ARG A 365 -21.17 -9.19 -4.26
N THR A 366 -20.98 -8.85 -2.99
CA THR A 366 -19.78 -9.21 -2.23
C THR A 366 -20.07 -10.32 -1.22
N ILE A 367 -19.01 -11.04 -0.86
CA ILE A 367 -18.93 -12.00 0.24
C ILE A 367 -17.96 -11.38 1.24
N PHE A 368 -18.35 -11.32 2.50
CA PHE A 368 -17.50 -10.80 3.56
C PHE A 368 -17.69 -11.64 4.82
N PHE A 369 -16.57 -12.09 5.40
CA PHE A 369 -16.52 -12.82 6.65
C PHE A 369 -15.51 -12.19 7.59
N GLU A 370 -15.85 -12.18 8.88
CA GLU A 370 -14.95 -11.72 9.92
C GLU A 370 -14.28 -12.90 10.59
N ASP A 371 -12.96 -12.87 10.74
CA ASP A 371 -12.25 -13.82 11.58
C ASP A 371 -12.55 -13.50 13.05
N ASN A 372 -13.05 -14.50 13.78
CA ASN A 372 -13.35 -14.42 15.20
C ASN A 372 -12.10 -14.13 16.04
N ARG A 373 -10.91 -14.54 15.57
CA ARG A 373 -9.60 -14.28 16.18
C ARG A 373 -9.07 -12.88 15.86
N ARG A 374 -9.76 -12.14 14.97
CA ARG A 374 -9.38 -10.79 14.49
C ARG A 374 -8.04 -10.72 13.76
N ILE A 375 -7.57 -11.83 13.18
CA ILE A 375 -6.34 -11.89 12.40
C ILE A 375 -6.52 -11.21 11.03
N GLY A 376 -7.68 -11.41 10.38
CA GLY A 376 -7.98 -10.74 9.11
C GLY A 376 -9.42 -10.97 8.66
N ASN A 377 -10.01 -9.99 7.97
CA ASN A 377 -11.34 -10.17 7.39
C ASN A 377 -11.22 -10.73 5.97
N PHE A 378 -12.03 -11.72 5.65
CA PHE A 378 -12.14 -12.26 4.30
C PHE A 378 -13.14 -11.44 3.50
N THR A 379 -12.75 -10.99 2.31
CA THR A 379 -13.67 -10.32 1.40
C THR A 379 -13.36 -10.59 -0.06
N ARG A 380 -14.41 -10.86 -0.85
CA ARG A 380 -14.32 -11.02 -2.31
C ARG A 380 -15.66 -10.73 -2.98
N PHE A 381 -15.65 -10.60 -4.30
CA PHE A 381 -16.89 -10.64 -5.06
C PHE A 381 -17.46 -12.07 -5.12
N LYS A 382 -18.79 -12.16 -5.24
CA LYS A 382 -19.48 -13.44 -5.46
C LYS A 382 -19.16 -14.03 -6.84
N LYS A 383 -18.91 -13.19 -7.84
CA LYS A 383 -18.43 -13.60 -9.16
C LYS A 383 -16.92 -13.83 -9.11
N SER A 384 -16.40 -14.72 -9.95
CA SER A 384 -14.95 -14.95 -10.08
C SER A 384 -14.21 -13.63 -10.33
N LEU A 385 -13.05 -13.46 -9.70
CA LEU A 385 -12.23 -12.26 -9.80
C LEU A 385 -11.96 -11.91 -11.27
N ASN A 386 -11.48 -12.88 -12.02
CA ASN A 386 -11.11 -12.75 -13.43
C ASN A 386 -12.31 -12.78 -14.42
N ASP A 387 -13.54 -12.81 -13.91
CA ASP A 387 -14.74 -12.50 -14.67
C ASP A 387 -15.26 -11.06 -14.46
N ILE A 388 -14.68 -10.34 -13.52
CA ILE A 388 -14.99 -8.94 -13.22
C ILE A 388 -14.03 -8.01 -13.94
N TYR A 389 -12.75 -8.37 -13.94
CA TYR A 389 -11.69 -7.61 -14.58
C TYR A 389 -11.28 -8.29 -15.88
N ASP A 390 -10.88 -7.48 -16.86
CA ASP A 390 -10.32 -7.93 -18.13
C ASP A 390 -8.90 -8.46 -17.93
N LYS A 391 -8.12 -7.82 -17.05
CA LYS A 391 -6.81 -8.31 -16.58
C LYS A 391 -6.67 -8.14 -15.07
N VAL A 392 -5.99 -9.10 -14.44
CA VAL A 392 -5.61 -9.06 -13.02
C VAL A 392 -4.11 -9.21 -12.94
N TYR A 393 -3.45 -8.29 -12.25
CA TYR A 393 -2.03 -8.33 -12.01
C TYR A 393 -1.77 -8.56 -10.51
N ALA A 394 -1.14 -9.68 -10.20
CA ALA A 394 -0.79 -10.12 -8.87
C ALA A 394 0.60 -9.58 -8.48
N LEU A 395 0.64 -8.51 -7.70
CA LEU A 395 1.84 -7.94 -7.11
C LEU A 395 2.47 -8.97 -6.18
N GLN A 396 3.62 -9.50 -6.56
CA GLN A 396 4.37 -10.41 -5.69
C GLN A 396 4.82 -9.65 -4.44
N ALA A 397 4.71 -10.31 -3.29
CA ALA A 397 5.39 -9.85 -2.10
C ALA A 397 6.90 -9.91 -2.36
N TYR A 398 7.62 -9.02 -1.71
CA TYR A 398 9.05 -8.91 -1.92
C TYR A 398 9.86 -9.99 -1.20
#